data_AF-A0A7W1SQR7-F1
#
_entry.id   AF-A0A7W1SQR7-F1
#
_cell.length_a   1.000
_cell.length_b   1.000
_cell.length_c   1.000
_cell.angle_alpha   90.00
_cell.angle_beta   90.00
_cell.angle_gamma   90.00
#
_symmetry.space_group_name_H-M   'P 1'
#
loop_
_entity.id
_entity.type
_entity.pdbx_description
1 polymer ?
#
loop_
_entity_poly.entity_id
_entity_poly.type
_entity_poly.pdbx_seq_one_letter_code
_entity_poly.pdbx_strand_id
1 'polypeptide(L)' 'MKFAGPVVKDAAIFAEIQKALHFKIACYGALKTYAGLLGKDNVEMMIAGILEEYKSADKSFTEIAEQINNEAVTG' A
#
# COMPACT_ATOMS: atom_id res chain seq x y z
N MET A 1 3.58 3.12 -29.14
CA MET A 1 3.90 2.46 -27.86
C MET A 1 2.79 1.46 -27.57
N LYS A 2 2.97 0.19 -27.93
CA LYS A 2 1.97 -0.87 -27.65
C LYS A 2 2.14 -1.25 -26.18
N PHE A 3 1.20 -0.86 -25.33
CA PHE A 3 1.11 -1.46 -24.00
C PHE A 3 0.63 -2.91 -24.19
N ALA A 4 1.33 -3.84 -23.54
CA ALA A 4 0.92 -5.23 -23.42
C ALA A 4 -0.50 -5.32 -22.81
N GLY A 5 -1.18 -6.46 -22.99
CA GLY A 5 -2.62 -6.63 -22.74
C GLY A 5 -3.13 -6.21 -21.35
N PRO A 6 -4.46 -6.30 -21.11
CA PRO A 6 -5.12 -5.80 -19.90
C PRO A 6 -4.39 -6.13 -18.58
N VAL A 7 -3.89 -7.36 -18.47
CA VAL A 7 -3.14 -7.91 -17.33
C VAL A 7 -1.87 -7.10 -16.99
N VAL A 8 -1.08 -6.68 -18.00
CA VAL A 8 0.16 -5.90 -17.77
C VAL A 8 -0.15 -4.47 -17.34
N LYS A 9 -1.27 -3.92 -17.82
CA LYS A 9 -1.74 -2.59 -17.40
C LYS A 9 -2.19 -2.60 -15.94
N ASP A 10 -2.92 -3.63 -15.53
CA ASP A 10 -3.42 -3.77 -14.15
C ASP A 10 -2.26 -3.98 -13.16
N ALA A 11 -1.27 -4.80 -13.53
CA ALA A 11 -0.04 -4.96 -12.75
C ALA A 11 0.71 -3.63 -12.54
N ALA A 12 0.83 -2.79 -13.57
CA ALA A 12 1.47 -1.49 -13.46
C ALA A 12 0.69 -0.50 -12.56
N ILE A 13 -0.65 -0.54 -12.62
CA ILE A 13 -1.51 0.25 -11.74
C ILE A 13 -1.32 -0.17 -10.28
N PHE A 14 -1.34 -1.48 -9.99
CA PHE A 14 -1.13 -1.96 -8.63
C PHE A 14 0.26 -1.61 -8.10
N ALA A 15 1.30 -1.70 -8.92
CA ALA A 15 2.65 -1.29 -8.52
C ALA A 15 2.72 0.20 -8.10
N GLU A 16 2.08 1.11 -8.84
CA GLU A 16 2.03 2.52 -8.46
C GLU A 16 1.18 2.77 -7.19
N ILE A 17 0.10 2.01 -7.00
CA ILE A 17 -0.71 2.08 -5.76
C ILE A 17 0.13 1.63 -4.55
N GLN A 18 0.81 0.50 -4.64
CA GLN A 18 1.63 -0.03 -3.54
C GLN A 18 2.78 0.92 -3.18
N LYS A 19 3.42 1.52 -4.19
CA LYS A 19 4.42 2.58 -3.98
C LYS A 19 3.86 3.78 -3.20
N ALA A 20 2.65 4.23 -3.53
CA ALA A 20 1.99 5.30 -2.79
C ALA A 20 1.63 4.88 -1.35
N LEU A 21 1.22 3.62 -1.14
CA LEU A 21 0.95 3.06 0.19
C LEU A 21 2.22 2.98 1.04
N HIS A 22 3.34 2.49 0.50
CA HIS A 22 4.62 2.42 1.21
C HIS A 22 5.12 3.80 1.63
N PHE A 23 5.01 4.80 0.76
CA PHE A 23 5.31 6.18 1.11
C PHE A 23 4.46 6.65 2.29
N LYS A 24 3.14 6.40 2.26
CA LYS A 24 2.24 6.76 3.36
C LYS A 24 2.60 6.03 4.65
N ILE A 25 2.85 4.73 4.61
CA ILE A 25 3.22 3.93 5.79
C ILE A 25 4.48 4.52 6.45
N ALA A 26 5.49 4.87 5.66
CA ALA A 26 6.71 5.50 6.18
C ALA A 26 6.41 6.87 6.82
N CYS A 27 5.67 7.75 6.15
CA CYS A 27 5.33 9.08 6.67
C CYS A 27 4.49 9.01 7.94
N TYR A 28 3.41 8.23 7.93
CA TYR A 28 2.52 8.10 9.09
C TYR A 28 3.19 7.33 10.25
N GLY A 29 4.12 6.42 9.96
CA GLY A 29 4.95 5.79 10.99
C GLY A 29 5.82 6.80 11.76
N ALA A 30 6.46 7.73 11.03
CA ALA A 30 7.20 8.82 11.65
C ALA A 30 6.29 9.76 12.45
N LEU A 31 5.15 10.17 11.87
CA LEU A 31 4.19 11.04 12.54
C LEU A 31 3.60 10.42 13.81
N LYS A 32 3.28 9.12 13.79
CA LYS A 32 2.84 8.38 14.97
C LYS A 32 3.88 8.48 16.09
N THR A 33 5.15 8.23 15.76
CA THR A 33 6.26 8.29 16.72
C THR A 33 6.39 9.68 17.33
N TYR A 34 6.30 10.73 16.51
CA TYR A 34 6.34 12.11 17.01
C TYR A 34 5.12 12.46 17.87
N ALA A 35 3.92 11.96 17.54
CA ALA A 35 2.74 12.16 18.36
C ALA A 35 2.93 11.57 19.77
N GLY A 36 3.49 10.35 19.87
CA GLY A 36 3.81 9.74 21.16
C GLY A 36 4.86 10.52 21.95
N LEU A 37 5.94 10.97 21.31
CA LEU A 37 6.98 11.79 21.96
C LEU A 37 6.45 13.15 22.48
N LEU A 38 5.41 13.69 21.85
CA LEU A 38 4.77 14.96 22.23
C LEU A 38 3.60 14.76 23.22
N GLY A 39 3.34 13.53 23.69
CA GLY A 39 2.21 13.21 24.57
C GLY A 39 0.85 13.48 23.94
N LYS A 40 0.73 13.29 22.62
CA LYS A 40 -0.51 13.47 21.84
C LYS A 40 -1.18 12.12 21.60
N ASP A 41 -1.55 11.42 22.67
CA ASP A 41 -2.04 10.03 22.64
C ASP A 41 -3.25 9.82 21.71
N ASN A 42 -4.20 10.77 21.68
CA ASN A 42 -5.35 10.71 20.77
C ASN A 42 -4.93 10.74 19.29
N VAL A 43 -3.91 11.55 18.97
CA VAL A 43 -3.38 11.66 17.60
C VAL A 43 -2.58 10.41 17.25
N GLU A 44 -1.78 9.89 18.19
CA GLU A 44 -1.06 8.63 18.01
C GLU A 44 -2.03 7.48 17.70
N MET A 45 -3.11 7.35 18.47
CA MET A 45 -4.11 6.29 18.29
C MET A 45 -4.86 6.43 16.96
N MET A 46 -5.23 7.66 16.59
CA MET A 46 -5.85 7.94 15.28
C MET A 46 -4.92 7.54 14.13
N ILE A 47 -3.64 7.92 14.19
CA ILE A 47 -2.66 7.58 13.16
C ILE A 47 -2.40 6.07 13.13
N ALA A 48 -2.40 5.39 14.28
CA ALA A 48 -2.25 3.95 14.33
C ALA A 48 -3.37 3.22 13.57
N GLY A 49 -4.63 3.67 13.70
CA GLY A 49 -5.74 3.14 12.91
C GLY A 49 -5.54 3.30 11.40
N ILE A 50 -5.14 4.51 10.97
CA ILE A 50 -4.84 4.80 9.55
C ILE A 50 -3.70 3.91 9.02
N LEU A 51 -2.66 3.68 9.83
CA LEU A 51 -1.55 2.81 9.44
C LEU A 51 -1.99 1.36 9.21
N GLU A 52 -2.90 0.84 10.04
CA GLU A 52 -3.41 -0.52 9.86
C GLU A 52 -4.29 -0.62 8.60
N GLU A 53 -5.09 0.39 8.28
CA GLU A 53 -5.83 0.44 7.01
C GLU A 53 -4.88 0.40 5.80
N TYR A 54 -3.79 1.16 5.82
CA TYR A 54 -2.84 1.20 4.71
C TYR A 54 -2.05 -0.11 4.57
N LYS A 55 -1.63 -0.72 5.68
CA LYS A 55 -0.96 -2.04 5.64
C LYS A 55 -1.90 -3.13 5.14
N SER A 56 -3.16 -3.11 5.57
CA SER A 56 -4.18 -4.05 5.12
C SER A 56 -4.41 -3.92 3.61
N ALA A 57 -4.55 -2.68 3.11
CA ALA A 57 -4.68 -2.41 1.69
C ALA A 57 -3.47 -2.89 0.88
N ASP A 58 -2.24 -2.63 1.35
CA ASP A 58 -1.01 -3.09 0.69
C ASP A 58 -0.93 -4.63 0.60
N LYS A 59 -1.36 -5.32 1.66
CA LYS A 59 -1.47 -6.78 1.68
C LYS A 59 -2.49 -7.27 0.66
N SER A 60 -3.68 -6.68 0.61
CA SER A 60 -4.71 -7.04 -0.38
C SER A 60 -4.23 -6.82 -1.82
N PHE A 61 -3.51 -5.73 -2.10
CA PHE A 61 -2.95 -5.52 -3.43
C PHE A 61 -1.83 -6.49 -3.78
N THR A 62 -1.05 -6.93 -2.79
CA THR A 62 -0.05 -8.00 -2.98
C THR A 62 -0.73 -9.32 -3.39
N GLU A 63 -1.78 -9.71 -2.68
CA GLU A 63 -2.56 -10.93 -2.98
C GLU A 63 -3.17 -10.88 -4.40
N ILE A 64 -3.70 -9.72 -4.81
CA ILE A 64 -4.24 -9.52 -6.16
C ILE A 64 -3.11 -9.58 -7.22
N ALA A 65 -1.96 -8.95 -6.95
CA ALA A 65 -0.83 -8.96 -7.87
C ALA A 65 -0.26 -10.39 -8.07
N GLU A 66 -0.24 -11.21 -7.03
CA GLU A 66 0.14 -12.63 -7.12
C GLU A 66 -0.81 -13.42 -8.01
N GLN A 67 -2.12 -13.17 -7.91
CA GLN A 67 -3.12 -13.81 -8.78
C GLN A 67 -2.96 -13.41 -10.25
N ILE A 68 -2.79 -12.11 -10.52
CA ILE A 68 -2.60 -11.57 -11.88
C ILE A 68 -1.32 -12.11 -12.53
N ASN A 69 -0.23 -12.23 -11.77
CA ASN A 69 1.01 -12.81 -12.27
C ASN A 69 0.85 -14.30 -12.64
N ASN A 70 0.08 -15.07 -11.87
CA ASN A 70 -0.19 -16.46 -12.20
C ASN A 70 -0.98 -16.59 -13.53
N GLU A 71 -1.96 -15.72 -13.76
CA GLU A 71 -2.72 -15.67 -15.02
C GLU A 71 -1.84 -15.21 -16.21
N ALA A 72 -0.92 -14.27 -15.99
CA ALA A 72 0.02 -13.79 -17.00
C ALA A 72 1.04 -14.87 -17.44
N VAL A 73 1.38 -15.82 -16.56
CA VAL A 73 2.35 -16.90 -16.83
C VAL A 73 1.69 -18.10 -17.53
N THR A 74 0.37 -18.26 -17.43
CA THR A 74 -0.36 -19.39 -18.04
C THR A 74 -1.01 -19.08 -19.40
N GLY A 75 -1.02 -17.83 -19.85
CA GLY A 75 -1.51 -17.39 -21.16
C GLY A 75 -0.40 -17.04 -22.14
#